data_AF-A0A5C7YI51-F1
#
_entry.id   AF-A0A5C7YI51-F1
#
_cell.length_a   1.000
_cell.length_b   1.000
_cell.length_c   1.000
_cell.angle_alpha   90.00
_cell.angle_beta   90.00
_cell.angle_gamma   90.00
#
_symmetry.space_group_name_H-M   'P 1'
#
loop_
_entity.id
_entity.type
_entity.pdbx_description
1 polymer ?
#
loop_
_entity_poly.entity_id
_entity_poly.type
_entity_poly.pdbx_seq_one_letter_code
_entity_poly.pdbx_strand_id
1 'polypeptide(L)'
;MPTGSSLIPTGLRFSIVCRTTPCTASSAPETSPWKAGRAGRPCWSASKKSGISFTTESGIIVIKKLLVMLLGAVAAFGSSAASRSVQGSCSFCDLRYSDFSQSRVEGGMYSGAYMFGTNFSWAVMKAVNFESATLTLAKMAWADFENGNFKKAALENADLSRSILRNADFSMAHLSKVNLGRSDLTGANFSTASMREANLADARLNGATLINANLVGADLAGARLRDANLQGAVLTRADLKGADLGSANFAGAVMNSANMANIEIRLTNFRAASLQGANFRNAVLDAVNFQDADLSGADFTGASIHNTMLNGANLCKAIMPNGVPRDCSSGASPEDERKAMTAAASNTKVRISLAGNAFANFQQGRPSGLFAEVASMVMSDMGLQSGFISMPADAALKALEEKRLDVATVILKTPRIAEKFRFSDPVLTDYQVVVVRRGKGFALKSVADLRGKRIGLRKGYRYDLLNDEAPFSRQAYNSDGEMIRDLLQGELDAILLSGISDVFALRSEGIMSQLEILGASVGKIPMMLAFSKSRFSEDDVKRFNQKLSQMVASGSWREIMERNGMGDLIEALPAIKP
;
A
#
# COMPACT_ATOMS: atom_id res chain seq x y z
N MET A 1 7.89 3.60 -43.12
CA MET A 1 9.28 3.25 -43.51
C MET A 1 10.21 4.00 -42.58
N PRO A 2 11.22 3.33 -42.00
CA PRO A 2 12.29 2.67 -42.74
C PRO A 2 12.23 1.14 -42.68
N THR A 3 12.86 0.56 -43.69
CA THR A 3 13.04 -0.85 -44.01
C THR A 3 14.23 -1.44 -43.27
N GLY A 4 14.05 -2.60 -42.67
CA GLY A 4 15.11 -3.48 -42.16
C GLY A 4 14.64 -4.92 -42.24
N SER A 5 15.03 -5.59 -43.32
CA SER A 5 14.67 -6.98 -43.64
C SER A 5 15.68 -7.97 -43.09
N SER A 6 15.22 -8.99 -42.35
CA SER A 6 15.87 -10.31 -42.33
C SER A 6 14.90 -11.41 -41.88
N LEU A 7 14.44 -12.19 -42.87
CA LEU A 7 14.29 -13.66 -42.89
C LEU A 7 13.71 -14.36 -41.65
N ILE A 8 12.46 -14.84 -41.77
CA ILE A 8 11.88 -15.91 -40.94
C ILE A 8 11.67 -17.14 -41.85
N PRO A 9 12.06 -18.36 -41.43
CA PRO A 9 11.94 -19.55 -42.26
C PRO A 9 10.48 -20.00 -42.36
N THR A 10 9.97 -20.05 -43.60
CA THR A 10 8.72 -20.74 -43.95
C THR A 10 9.00 -22.24 -44.04
N GLY A 11 8.44 -23.03 -43.11
CA GLY A 11 8.46 -24.49 -43.26
C GLY A 11 8.19 -25.28 -42.00
N LEU A 12 6.94 -25.36 -41.57
CA LEU A 12 6.42 -26.48 -40.77
C LEU A 12 4.94 -26.68 -41.11
N ARG A 13 4.68 -27.63 -42.01
CA ARG A 13 3.33 -28.14 -42.28
C ARG A 13 2.94 -29.05 -41.11
N PHE A 14 1.97 -28.64 -40.30
CA PHE A 14 1.24 -29.57 -39.45
C PHE A 14 0.09 -30.17 -40.26
N SER A 15 0.21 -31.46 -40.59
CA SER A 15 -0.90 -32.26 -41.11
C SER A 15 -1.88 -32.52 -39.97
N ILE A 16 -3.07 -31.92 -40.01
CA ILE A 16 -4.19 -32.39 -39.19
C ILE A 16 -4.73 -33.64 -39.86
N VAL A 17 -4.38 -34.80 -39.30
CA VAL A 17 -5.01 -36.07 -39.60
C VAL A 17 -6.39 -36.05 -38.94
N CYS A 18 -7.46 -35.87 -39.72
CA CYS A 18 -8.81 -36.18 -39.27
C CYS A 18 -8.91 -37.71 -39.04
N ARG A 19 -8.66 -38.16 -37.80
CA ARG A 19 -9.12 -39.48 -37.37
C ARG A 19 -10.59 -39.36 -37.00
N THR A 20 -11.46 -39.87 -37.87
CA THR A 20 -12.82 -40.24 -37.50
C THR A 20 -12.75 -41.49 -36.62
N THR A 21 -12.78 -41.32 -35.30
CA THR A 21 -13.09 -42.42 -34.37
C THR A 21 -14.59 -42.42 -34.10
N PRO A 22 -15.32 -43.51 -34.38
CA PRO A 22 -16.72 -43.62 -34.03
C PRO A 22 -16.89 -43.81 -32.52
N CYS A 23 -17.93 -43.21 -31.96
CA CYS A 23 -18.33 -43.37 -30.57
C CYS A 23 -18.59 -44.85 -30.24
N THR A 24 -17.80 -45.41 -29.34
CA THR A 24 -18.14 -46.62 -28.58
C THR A 24 -18.81 -46.19 -27.28
N ALA A 25 -20.09 -46.53 -27.13
CA ALA A 25 -20.78 -46.51 -25.86
C ALA A 25 -20.39 -47.75 -25.04
N SER A 26 -19.84 -47.56 -23.84
CA SER A 26 -19.98 -48.50 -22.71
C SER A 26 -19.36 -47.92 -21.44
N SER A 27 -20.18 -47.68 -20.42
CA SER A 27 -20.07 -48.34 -19.10
C SER A 27 -20.78 -47.50 -18.01
N ALA A 28 -21.98 -47.92 -17.62
CA ALA A 28 -22.49 -47.75 -16.27
C ALA A 28 -22.78 -49.16 -15.72
N PRO A 29 -22.62 -49.42 -14.41
CA PRO A 29 -22.59 -50.78 -13.86
C PRO A 29 -23.99 -51.35 -13.63
N GLU A 30 -24.12 -52.66 -13.82
CA GLU A 30 -25.32 -53.45 -13.53
C GLU A 30 -25.48 -53.78 -12.04
N THR A 31 -26.73 -53.79 -11.55
CA THR A 31 -27.32 -54.90 -10.76
C THR A 31 -28.86 -54.97 -10.95
N SER A 32 -29.30 -55.93 -11.80
CA SER A 32 -30.52 -56.81 -11.88
C SER A 32 -31.85 -56.56 -11.10
N PRO A 33 -32.96 -57.32 -11.39
CA PRO A 33 -33.61 -57.75 -12.65
C PRO A 33 -35.15 -57.39 -12.67
N TRP A 34 -35.92 -57.51 -13.78
CA TRP A 34 -36.90 -58.59 -14.04
C TRP A 34 -37.61 -58.42 -15.43
N LYS A 35 -37.66 -59.54 -16.18
CA LYS A 35 -38.66 -60.05 -17.16
C LYS A 35 -39.05 -59.32 -18.48
N ALA A 36 -38.59 -59.97 -19.58
CA ALA A 36 -39.35 -60.64 -20.66
C ALA A 36 -40.05 -59.84 -21.79
N GLY A 37 -39.73 -60.20 -23.06
CA GLY A 37 -40.61 -59.86 -24.20
C GLY A 37 -40.06 -59.97 -25.63
N ARG A 38 -39.73 -61.18 -26.09
CA ARG A 38 -39.85 -61.75 -27.47
C ARG A 38 -39.37 -60.99 -28.75
N ALA A 39 -38.46 -61.71 -29.44
CA ALA A 39 -38.53 -62.23 -30.82
C ALA A 39 -38.08 -61.39 -32.03
N GLY A 40 -37.17 -61.99 -32.84
CA GLY A 40 -37.02 -61.71 -34.28
C GLY A 40 -35.57 -61.58 -34.80
N ARG A 41 -34.89 -62.70 -35.07
CA ARG A 41 -33.71 -62.84 -35.97
C ARG A 41 -34.20 -63.41 -37.34
N PRO A 42 -33.46 -63.38 -38.48
CA PRO A 42 -32.00 -63.54 -38.57
C PRO A 42 -31.23 -62.74 -39.65
N CYS A 43 -29.91 -62.93 -39.60
CA CYS A 43 -28.80 -62.42 -40.40
C CYS A 43 -28.91 -62.64 -41.93
N TRP A 44 -28.11 -61.89 -42.70
CA TRP A 44 -27.18 -62.43 -43.73
C TRP A 44 -26.07 -61.41 -44.07
N SER A 45 -25.01 -61.93 -44.69
CA SER A 45 -23.61 -61.48 -44.69
C SER A 45 -23.13 -60.69 -45.91
N ALA A 46 -22.03 -59.95 -45.72
CA ALA A 46 -20.90 -59.63 -46.62
C ALA A 46 -21.02 -59.83 -48.16
N SER A 47 -20.60 -58.83 -48.96
CA SER A 47 -19.23 -58.76 -49.55
C SER A 47 -19.07 -57.71 -50.69
N LYS A 48 -17.83 -57.21 -50.81
CA LYS A 48 -17.03 -56.82 -52.00
C LYS A 48 -17.50 -55.80 -53.05
N LYS A 49 -16.63 -54.78 -53.20
CA LYS A 49 -16.03 -54.19 -54.43
C LYS A 49 -16.72 -54.47 -55.78
N SER A 50 -17.10 -53.41 -56.49
CA SER A 50 -16.40 -52.86 -57.69
C SER A 50 -17.34 -51.90 -58.44
N GLY A 51 -16.75 -50.93 -59.12
CA GLY A 51 -17.44 -49.74 -59.62
C GLY A 51 -18.36 -49.97 -60.81
N ILE A 52 -19.28 -49.03 -60.99
CA ILE A 52 -20.00 -48.79 -62.24
C ILE A 52 -20.13 -47.28 -62.42
N SER A 53 -19.61 -46.80 -63.53
CA SER A 53 -19.86 -45.47 -64.10
C SER A 53 -21.29 -45.42 -64.66
N PHE A 54 -22.03 -44.35 -64.39
CA PHE A 54 -23.12 -43.91 -65.26
C PHE A 54 -23.10 -42.40 -65.43
N THR A 55 -22.97 -42.01 -66.69
CA THR A 55 -23.24 -40.72 -67.30
C THR A 55 -24.74 -40.43 -67.32
N THR A 56 -25.07 -39.11 -67.33
CA THR A 56 -26.30 -38.47 -67.87
C THR A 56 -27.62 -38.93 -67.27
N GLU A 57 -28.52 -38.06 -66.77
CA GLU A 57 -29.08 -36.89 -67.45
C GLU A 57 -29.99 -36.13 -66.45
N SER A 58 -30.17 -34.82 -66.71
CA SER A 58 -31.37 -34.04 -66.34
C SER A 58 -31.54 -33.57 -64.88
N GLY A 59 -30.83 -32.50 -64.53
CA GLY A 59 -31.12 -31.67 -63.35
C GLY A 59 -31.60 -30.27 -63.75
N ILE A 60 -32.91 -30.07 -63.87
CA ILE A 60 -33.56 -28.75 -63.93
C ILE A 60 -34.84 -28.79 -63.07
N ILE A 61 -34.90 -27.85 -62.11
CA ILE A 61 -36.00 -27.50 -61.17
C ILE A 61 -36.02 -28.27 -59.84
N VAL A 62 -35.08 -27.91 -58.94
CA VAL A 62 -35.38 -27.45 -57.55
C VAL A 62 -34.34 -26.38 -57.16
N ILE A 63 -34.44 -25.18 -57.75
CA ILE A 63 -33.71 -23.99 -57.28
C ILE A 63 -34.55 -23.36 -56.15
N LYS A 64 -34.38 -23.85 -54.92
CA LYS A 64 -34.70 -23.17 -53.65
C LYS A 64 -34.34 -24.07 -52.45
N LYS A 65 -33.04 -24.34 -52.24
CA LYS A 65 -32.50 -24.74 -50.90
C LYS A 65 -30.98 -24.89 -50.79
N LEU A 66 -30.18 -24.55 -51.82
CA LEU A 66 -28.73 -24.77 -51.80
C LEU A 66 -27.88 -23.55 -52.19
N LEU A 67 -28.32 -22.33 -51.83
CA LEU A 67 -27.56 -21.09 -52.07
C LEU A 67 -27.23 -20.26 -50.81
N VAL A 68 -27.41 -20.81 -49.60
CA VAL A 68 -27.14 -20.06 -48.34
C VAL A 68 -25.92 -20.59 -47.57
N MET A 69 -25.29 -21.70 -48.00
CA MET A 69 -24.11 -22.28 -47.30
C MET A 69 -22.75 -22.01 -47.97
N LEU A 70 -22.67 -21.20 -49.02
CA LEU A 70 -21.40 -20.96 -49.76
C LEU A 70 -20.94 -19.50 -49.82
N LEU A 71 -21.62 -18.58 -49.13
CA LEU A 71 -21.19 -17.17 -48.99
C LEU A 71 -20.58 -16.84 -47.62
N GLY A 72 -20.38 -17.83 -46.73
CA GLY A 72 -19.85 -17.62 -45.39
C GLY A 72 -18.40 -18.08 -45.14
N ALA A 73 -17.73 -18.69 -46.12
CA ALA A 73 -16.46 -19.40 -45.87
C ALA A 73 -15.33 -19.09 -46.88
N VAL A 74 -15.38 -17.96 -47.58
CA VAL A 74 -14.27 -17.51 -48.45
C VAL A 74 -13.91 -16.06 -48.12
N ALA A 75 -13.25 -15.87 -46.98
CA ALA A 75 -12.45 -14.66 -46.70
C ALA A 75 -11.46 -14.93 -45.55
N ALA A 76 -10.64 -15.97 -45.69
CA ALA A 76 -9.55 -16.22 -44.75
C ALA A 76 -8.31 -16.71 -45.48
N PHE A 77 -7.82 -15.96 -46.47
CA PHE A 77 -6.42 -16.04 -46.94
C PHE A 77 -6.10 -14.76 -47.73
N GLY A 78 -5.12 -13.97 -47.26
CA GLY A 78 -4.49 -12.92 -48.06
C GLY A 78 -4.48 -11.52 -47.44
N SER A 79 -3.36 -11.20 -46.79
CA SER A 79 -2.72 -9.88 -46.67
C SER A 79 -3.44 -8.65 -47.26
N SER A 80 -3.83 -7.72 -46.40
CA SER A 80 -3.48 -6.28 -46.45
C SER A 80 -4.34 -5.51 -45.44
N ALA A 81 -3.72 -4.51 -44.82
CA ALA A 81 -4.39 -3.55 -43.97
C ALA A 81 -5.51 -2.84 -44.75
N ALA A 82 -6.74 -3.30 -44.56
CA ALA A 82 -7.95 -2.58 -44.93
C ALA A 82 -8.99 -2.95 -43.88
N SER A 83 -9.35 -1.98 -43.04
CA SER A 83 -10.47 -2.05 -42.10
C SER A 83 -11.76 -2.25 -42.89
N ARG A 84 -12.09 -3.49 -43.23
CA ARG A 84 -13.43 -3.86 -43.69
C ARG A 84 -14.27 -4.10 -42.43
N SER A 85 -15.22 -3.21 -42.19
CA SER A 85 -16.31 -3.44 -41.24
C SER A 85 -17.09 -4.66 -41.71
N VAL A 86 -16.80 -5.82 -41.12
CA VAL A 86 -17.59 -7.03 -41.37
C VAL A 86 -18.80 -6.93 -40.45
N GLN A 87 -19.98 -6.70 -41.01
CA GLN A 87 -21.25 -6.96 -40.31
C GLN A 87 -21.39 -8.49 -40.19
N GLY A 88 -20.63 -9.08 -39.27
CA GLY A 88 -20.79 -10.47 -38.88
C GLY A 88 -21.85 -10.52 -37.79
N SER A 89 -23.05 -10.96 -38.13
CA SER A 89 -24.10 -11.26 -37.15
C SER A 89 -24.47 -12.73 -37.33
N CYS A 90 -24.42 -13.48 -36.23
CA CYS A 90 -24.57 -14.92 -36.21
C CYS A 90 -24.96 -15.38 -34.81
N SER A 91 -26.26 -15.62 -34.59
CA SER A 91 -26.77 -16.18 -33.34
C SER A 91 -26.63 -17.71 -33.32
N PHE A 92 -26.30 -18.29 -32.16
CA PHE A 92 -26.19 -19.74 -31.94
C PHE A 92 -25.21 -20.50 -32.85
N CYS A 93 -24.28 -19.82 -33.50
CA CYS A 93 -23.33 -20.48 -34.38
C CYS A 93 -22.08 -20.96 -33.66
N ASP A 94 -21.42 -21.93 -34.28
CA ASP A 94 -20.14 -22.47 -33.82
C ASP A 94 -18.99 -21.69 -34.44
N LEU A 95 -18.31 -20.91 -33.61
CA LEU A 95 -17.15 -20.11 -33.94
C LEU A 95 -15.97 -20.47 -33.04
N ARG A 96 -15.95 -21.67 -32.46
CA ARG A 96 -14.88 -22.11 -31.55
C ARG A 96 -13.51 -22.00 -32.22
N TYR A 97 -12.54 -21.48 -31.47
CA TYR A 97 -11.15 -21.26 -31.91
C TYR A 97 -11.01 -20.37 -33.15
N SER A 98 -12.05 -19.61 -33.53
CA SER A 98 -11.96 -18.66 -34.63
C SER A 98 -11.04 -17.49 -34.27
N ASP A 99 -10.50 -16.82 -35.28
CA ASP A 99 -9.64 -15.66 -35.11
C ASP A 99 -10.29 -14.39 -35.65
N PHE A 100 -10.71 -13.54 -34.70
CA PHE A 100 -11.22 -12.20 -34.89
C PHE A 100 -10.19 -11.14 -34.43
N SER A 101 -8.93 -11.52 -34.18
CA SER A 101 -7.93 -10.56 -33.74
C SER A 101 -7.75 -9.41 -34.74
N GLN A 102 -7.60 -8.20 -34.21
CA GLN A 102 -7.50 -6.95 -35.00
C GLN A 102 -8.71 -6.67 -35.92
N SER A 103 -9.81 -7.43 -35.78
CA SER A 103 -11.02 -7.20 -36.57
C SER A 103 -11.78 -5.97 -36.08
N ARG A 104 -12.62 -5.39 -36.94
CA ARG A 104 -13.55 -4.31 -36.58
C ARG A 104 -14.98 -4.72 -36.90
N VAL A 105 -15.80 -4.84 -35.86
CA VAL A 105 -17.21 -5.27 -35.95
C VAL A 105 -18.06 -4.39 -35.05
N GLU A 106 -18.75 -3.40 -35.61
CA GLU A 106 -19.66 -2.54 -34.83
C GLU A 106 -21.07 -3.13 -34.82
N GLY A 107 -21.64 -3.37 -33.64
CA GLY A 107 -23.03 -3.85 -33.49
C GLY A 107 -23.27 -5.31 -33.88
N GLY A 108 -22.23 -6.16 -33.91
CA GLY A 108 -22.35 -7.58 -34.28
C GLY A 108 -23.25 -8.36 -33.31
N MET A 109 -24.19 -9.16 -33.85
CA MET A 109 -25.13 -9.96 -33.05
C MET A 109 -24.65 -11.41 -32.95
N TYR A 110 -24.10 -11.81 -31.81
CA TYR A 110 -23.55 -13.14 -31.54
C TYR A 110 -24.21 -13.83 -30.34
N SER A 111 -25.49 -13.53 -30.10
CA SER A 111 -26.22 -14.11 -28.98
C SER A 111 -26.26 -15.64 -29.07
N GLY A 112 -25.94 -16.31 -27.96
CA GLY A 112 -25.90 -17.77 -27.86
C GLY A 112 -24.79 -18.44 -28.67
N ALA A 113 -23.86 -17.69 -29.28
CA ALA A 113 -22.80 -18.27 -30.10
C ALA A 113 -21.81 -19.12 -29.26
N TYR A 114 -21.34 -20.22 -29.83
CA TYR A 114 -20.32 -21.09 -29.25
C TYR A 114 -18.93 -20.61 -29.70
N MET A 115 -18.26 -19.85 -28.85
CA MET A 115 -17.02 -19.13 -29.15
C MET A 115 -15.88 -19.52 -28.18
N PHE A 116 -15.88 -20.78 -27.72
CA PHE A 116 -14.84 -21.32 -26.86
C PHE A 116 -13.44 -21.12 -27.47
N GLY A 117 -12.51 -20.58 -26.70
CA GLY A 117 -11.11 -20.38 -27.13
C GLY A 117 -10.92 -19.41 -28.30
N THR A 118 -11.94 -18.64 -28.67
CA THR A 118 -11.89 -17.69 -29.80
C THR A 118 -10.94 -16.55 -29.49
N ASN A 119 -10.21 -16.08 -30.50
CA ASN A 119 -9.29 -14.96 -30.39
C ASN A 119 -9.92 -13.67 -30.87
N PHE A 120 -10.10 -12.71 -29.97
CA PHE A 120 -10.55 -11.34 -30.22
C PHE A 120 -9.47 -10.32 -29.83
N SER A 121 -8.22 -10.75 -29.63
CA SER A 121 -7.16 -9.85 -29.17
C SER A 121 -7.04 -8.65 -30.12
N TRP A 122 -6.99 -7.43 -29.59
CA TRP A 122 -6.94 -6.19 -30.37
C TRP A 122 -8.14 -5.91 -31.28
N ALA A 123 -9.24 -6.65 -31.14
CA ALA A 123 -10.46 -6.41 -31.92
C ALA A 123 -11.17 -5.13 -31.44
N VAL A 124 -11.85 -4.44 -32.36
CA VAL A 124 -12.74 -3.33 -32.06
C VAL A 124 -14.16 -3.77 -32.33
N MET A 125 -14.88 -4.13 -31.27
CA MET A 125 -16.22 -4.70 -31.31
C MET A 125 -17.22 -3.94 -30.43
N LYS A 126 -17.37 -2.63 -30.69
CA LYS A 126 -18.29 -1.77 -29.93
C LYS A 126 -19.74 -2.18 -30.11
N ALA A 127 -20.50 -2.09 -29.02
CA ALA A 127 -21.92 -2.45 -28.97
C ALA A 127 -22.23 -3.87 -29.48
N VAL A 128 -21.27 -4.79 -29.39
CA VAL A 128 -21.46 -6.20 -29.74
C VAL A 128 -22.44 -6.88 -28.78
N ASN A 129 -23.24 -7.82 -29.28
CA ASN A 129 -24.13 -8.62 -28.46
C ASN A 129 -23.64 -10.07 -28.34
N PHE A 130 -23.05 -10.40 -27.20
CA PHE A 130 -22.65 -11.74 -26.78
C PHE A 130 -23.59 -12.32 -25.71
N GLU A 131 -24.85 -11.87 -25.62
CA GLU A 131 -25.79 -12.39 -24.63
C GLU A 131 -25.88 -13.92 -24.71
N SER A 132 -25.66 -14.59 -23.58
CA SER A 132 -25.65 -16.06 -23.45
C SER A 132 -24.63 -16.79 -24.34
N ALA A 133 -23.64 -16.10 -24.91
CA ALA A 133 -22.57 -16.72 -25.69
C ALA A 133 -21.61 -17.51 -24.79
N THR A 134 -21.00 -18.57 -25.33
CA THR A 134 -19.94 -19.33 -24.67
C THR A 134 -18.58 -18.81 -25.13
N LEU A 135 -17.90 -18.06 -24.28
CA LEU A 135 -16.60 -17.41 -24.50
C LEU A 135 -15.53 -17.93 -23.53
N THR A 136 -15.77 -19.09 -22.89
CA THR A 136 -14.81 -19.76 -22.01
C THR A 136 -13.45 -19.89 -22.72
N LEU A 137 -12.36 -19.56 -22.02
CA LEU A 137 -10.98 -19.49 -22.55
C LEU A 137 -10.76 -18.55 -23.74
N ALA A 138 -11.69 -17.64 -24.06
CA ALA A 138 -11.49 -16.67 -25.14
C ALA A 138 -10.33 -15.72 -24.83
N LYS A 139 -9.57 -15.36 -25.86
CA LYS A 139 -8.49 -14.36 -25.78
C LYS A 139 -9.04 -13.01 -26.23
N MET A 140 -9.16 -12.08 -25.33
CA MET A 140 -9.86 -10.80 -25.52
C MET A 140 -9.01 -9.60 -25.05
N ALA A 141 -7.71 -9.83 -24.85
CA ALA A 141 -6.81 -8.80 -24.35
C ALA A 141 -6.70 -7.64 -25.35
N TRP A 142 -6.64 -6.42 -24.83
CA TRP A 142 -6.54 -5.18 -25.63
C TRP A 142 -7.71 -4.92 -26.58
N ALA A 143 -8.81 -5.67 -26.49
CA ALA A 143 -9.99 -5.46 -27.32
C ALA A 143 -10.84 -4.28 -26.82
N ASP A 144 -11.59 -3.65 -27.72
CA ASP A 144 -12.56 -2.61 -27.43
C ASP A 144 -13.98 -3.15 -27.58
N PHE A 145 -14.65 -3.33 -26.45
CA PHE A 145 -16.02 -3.83 -26.31
C PHE A 145 -16.90 -2.78 -25.61
N GLU A 146 -16.62 -1.49 -25.82
CA GLU A 146 -17.43 -0.41 -25.27
C GLU A 146 -18.93 -0.61 -25.59
N ASN A 147 -19.78 -0.51 -24.57
CA ASN A 147 -21.22 -0.80 -24.61
C ASN A 147 -21.59 -2.25 -25.04
N GLY A 148 -20.67 -3.21 -24.94
CA GLY A 148 -20.94 -4.61 -25.27
C GLY A 148 -21.92 -5.28 -24.31
N ASN A 149 -22.77 -6.16 -24.82
CA ASN A 149 -23.69 -6.98 -24.03
C ASN A 149 -23.11 -8.39 -23.85
N PHE A 150 -22.70 -8.72 -22.63
CA PHE A 150 -22.20 -10.03 -22.19
C PHE A 150 -23.14 -10.68 -21.16
N LYS A 151 -24.40 -10.23 -21.11
CA LYS A 151 -25.38 -10.73 -20.15
C LYS A 151 -25.50 -12.25 -20.23
N LYS A 152 -25.42 -12.94 -19.09
CA LYS A 152 -25.46 -14.41 -18.99
C LYS A 152 -24.39 -15.16 -19.80
N ALA A 153 -23.41 -14.48 -20.38
CA ALA A 153 -22.36 -15.13 -21.15
C ALA A 153 -21.44 -15.94 -20.24
N ALA A 154 -20.87 -17.03 -20.77
CA ALA A 154 -19.89 -17.86 -20.08
C ALA A 154 -18.49 -17.44 -20.50
N LEU A 155 -17.72 -16.83 -19.59
CA LEU A 155 -16.41 -16.22 -19.82
C LEU A 155 -15.36 -16.80 -18.86
N GLU A 156 -15.58 -18.00 -18.33
CA GLU A 156 -14.65 -18.60 -17.37
C GLU A 156 -13.27 -18.74 -17.99
N ASN A 157 -12.24 -18.32 -17.24
CA ASN A 157 -10.85 -18.32 -17.69
C ASN A 157 -10.59 -17.52 -19.00
N ALA A 158 -11.50 -16.65 -19.43
CA ALA A 158 -11.23 -15.75 -20.55
C ALA A 158 -10.22 -14.66 -20.14
N ASP A 159 -9.43 -14.17 -21.10
CA ASP A 159 -8.47 -13.10 -20.89
C ASP A 159 -8.96 -11.80 -21.51
N LEU A 160 -9.58 -10.93 -20.71
CA LEU A 160 -10.01 -9.59 -21.06
C LEU A 160 -9.04 -8.51 -20.56
N SER A 161 -7.79 -8.87 -20.24
CA SER A 161 -6.85 -7.90 -19.67
C SER A 161 -6.61 -6.72 -20.60
N ARG A 162 -6.54 -5.52 -20.03
CA ARG A 162 -6.29 -4.26 -20.77
C ARG A 162 -7.32 -3.93 -21.85
N SER A 163 -8.49 -4.56 -21.83
CA SER A 163 -9.59 -4.24 -22.74
C SER A 163 -10.32 -2.96 -22.34
N ILE A 164 -11.08 -2.38 -23.28
CA ILE A 164 -12.02 -1.28 -23.04
C ILE A 164 -13.42 -1.90 -22.97
N LEU A 165 -14.07 -1.76 -21.81
CA LEU A 165 -15.34 -2.41 -21.47
C LEU A 165 -16.30 -1.41 -20.80
N ARG A 166 -16.16 -0.12 -21.15
CA ARG A 166 -16.98 0.94 -20.57
C ARG A 166 -18.46 0.66 -20.85
N ASN A 167 -19.28 0.78 -19.81
CA ASN A 167 -20.72 0.52 -19.84
C ASN A 167 -21.12 -0.87 -20.38
N ALA A 168 -20.21 -1.85 -20.40
CA ALA A 168 -20.55 -3.20 -20.82
C ALA A 168 -21.48 -3.88 -19.81
N ASP A 169 -22.42 -4.68 -20.29
CA ASP A 169 -23.36 -5.44 -19.44
C ASP A 169 -22.89 -6.88 -19.25
N PHE A 170 -22.35 -7.19 -18.08
CA PHE A 170 -21.96 -8.52 -17.62
C PHE A 170 -22.97 -9.10 -16.61
N SER A 171 -24.20 -8.57 -16.54
CA SER A 171 -25.18 -9.04 -15.56
C SER A 171 -25.44 -10.54 -15.72
N MET A 172 -25.43 -11.27 -14.60
CA MET A 172 -25.59 -12.73 -14.54
C MET A 172 -24.52 -13.52 -15.33
N ALA A 173 -23.41 -12.92 -15.77
CA ALA A 173 -22.36 -13.62 -16.51
C ALA A 173 -21.54 -14.56 -15.61
N HIS A 174 -20.99 -15.62 -16.20
CA HIS A 174 -20.06 -16.54 -15.52
C HIS A 174 -18.62 -16.14 -15.83
N LEU A 175 -17.96 -15.51 -14.87
CA LEU A 175 -16.65 -14.85 -14.99
C LEU A 175 -15.62 -15.46 -14.03
N SER A 176 -15.81 -16.72 -13.62
CA SER A 176 -14.89 -17.36 -12.68
C SER A 176 -13.49 -17.45 -13.30
N LYS A 177 -12.47 -17.00 -12.56
CA LYS A 177 -11.07 -16.93 -13.00
C LYS A 177 -10.82 -16.10 -14.25
N VAL A 178 -11.73 -15.19 -14.60
CA VAL A 178 -11.52 -14.27 -15.71
C VAL A 178 -10.35 -13.34 -15.40
N ASN A 179 -9.56 -12.98 -16.41
CA ASN A 179 -8.54 -11.94 -16.29
C ASN A 179 -9.08 -10.62 -16.83
N LEU A 180 -9.36 -9.67 -15.96
CA LEU A 180 -9.79 -8.30 -16.24
C LEU A 180 -8.72 -7.28 -15.80
N GLY A 181 -7.49 -7.72 -15.49
CA GLY A 181 -6.43 -6.85 -15.00
C GLY A 181 -6.16 -5.68 -15.94
N ARG A 182 -6.05 -4.47 -15.39
CA ARG A 182 -5.80 -3.20 -16.11
C ARG A 182 -6.83 -2.84 -17.19
N SER A 183 -8.01 -3.47 -17.19
CA SER A 183 -9.10 -3.12 -18.10
C SER A 183 -9.80 -1.83 -17.68
N ASP A 184 -10.50 -1.20 -18.62
CA ASP A 184 -11.39 -0.07 -18.36
C ASP A 184 -12.84 -0.55 -18.28
N LEU A 185 -13.34 -0.72 -17.06
CA LEU A 185 -14.67 -1.20 -16.69
C LEU A 185 -15.55 -0.05 -16.16
N THR A 186 -15.24 1.19 -16.51
CA THR A 186 -15.99 2.36 -16.04
C THR A 186 -17.48 2.21 -16.40
N GLY A 187 -18.36 2.28 -15.40
CA GLY A 187 -19.81 2.11 -15.57
C GLY A 187 -20.30 0.71 -15.97
N ALA A 188 -19.43 -0.31 -15.99
CA ALA A 188 -19.84 -1.68 -16.34
C ALA A 188 -20.81 -2.28 -15.31
N ASN A 189 -21.70 -3.16 -15.77
CA ASN A 189 -22.69 -3.82 -14.92
C ASN A 189 -22.36 -5.31 -14.71
N PHE A 190 -21.95 -5.68 -13.51
CA PHE A 190 -21.69 -7.04 -13.05
C PHE A 190 -22.77 -7.55 -12.09
N SER A 191 -23.98 -6.97 -12.09
CA SER A 191 -25.04 -7.37 -11.16
C SER A 191 -25.27 -8.89 -11.22
N THR A 192 -25.18 -9.56 -10.07
CA THR A 192 -25.35 -11.03 -9.91
C THR A 192 -24.35 -11.89 -10.69
N ALA A 193 -23.26 -11.32 -11.21
CA ALA A 193 -22.24 -12.07 -11.95
C ALA A 193 -21.39 -12.97 -11.02
N SER A 194 -20.95 -14.12 -11.55
CA SER A 194 -20.08 -15.05 -10.82
C SER A 194 -18.61 -14.80 -11.17
N MET A 195 -17.90 -14.05 -10.33
CA MET A 195 -16.53 -13.57 -10.55
C MET A 195 -15.53 -14.18 -9.56
N ARG A 196 -15.75 -15.43 -9.14
CA ARG A 196 -14.88 -16.12 -8.18
C ARG A 196 -13.45 -16.19 -8.71
N GLU A 197 -12.48 -15.81 -7.90
CA GLU A 197 -11.06 -15.81 -8.25
C GLU A 197 -10.73 -15.00 -9.52
N ALA A 198 -11.58 -14.02 -9.87
CA ALA A 198 -11.31 -13.11 -10.99
C ALA A 198 -10.11 -12.20 -10.67
N ASN A 199 -9.30 -11.90 -11.68
CA ASN A 199 -8.24 -10.90 -11.58
C ASN A 199 -8.77 -9.55 -12.08
N LEU A 200 -8.89 -8.58 -11.19
CA LEU A 200 -9.28 -7.18 -11.44
C LEU A 200 -8.16 -6.22 -10.99
N ALA A 201 -6.93 -6.70 -10.82
CA ALA A 201 -5.80 -5.89 -10.38
C ALA A 201 -5.59 -4.69 -11.32
N ASP A 202 -5.39 -3.51 -10.74
CA ASP A 202 -5.25 -2.22 -11.44
C ASP A 202 -6.43 -1.85 -12.39
N ALA A 203 -7.58 -2.54 -12.34
CA ALA A 203 -8.71 -2.26 -13.23
C ALA A 203 -9.43 -0.96 -12.84
N ARG A 204 -10.03 -0.27 -13.82
CA ARG A 204 -10.86 0.93 -13.58
C ARG A 204 -12.33 0.55 -13.50
N LEU A 205 -12.91 0.55 -12.33
CA LEU A 205 -14.30 0.19 -12.02
C LEU A 205 -15.12 1.40 -11.53
N ASN A 206 -14.70 2.62 -11.84
CA ASN A 206 -15.39 3.83 -11.39
C ASN A 206 -16.87 3.78 -11.82
N GLY A 207 -17.79 3.97 -10.89
CA GLY A 207 -19.23 3.92 -11.13
C GLY A 207 -19.78 2.56 -11.58
N ALA A 208 -18.99 1.48 -11.52
CA ALA A 208 -19.46 0.14 -11.90
C ALA A 208 -20.51 -0.39 -10.91
N THR A 209 -21.43 -1.22 -11.42
CA THR A 209 -22.47 -1.88 -10.61
C THR A 209 -22.12 -3.34 -10.40
N LEU A 210 -21.83 -3.76 -9.18
CA LEU A 210 -21.51 -5.14 -8.78
C LEU A 210 -22.50 -5.68 -7.74
N ILE A 211 -23.75 -5.23 -7.79
CA ILE A 211 -24.79 -5.63 -6.82
C ILE A 211 -24.94 -7.15 -6.81
N ASN A 212 -24.84 -7.77 -5.63
CA ASN A 212 -24.92 -9.22 -5.43
C ASN A 212 -23.92 -10.05 -6.27
N ALA A 213 -22.82 -9.45 -6.76
CA ALA A 213 -21.79 -10.18 -7.49
C ALA A 213 -20.99 -11.08 -6.55
N ASN A 214 -20.53 -12.23 -7.06
CA ASN A 214 -19.71 -13.18 -6.30
C ASN A 214 -18.23 -13.02 -6.66
N LEU A 215 -17.48 -12.30 -5.82
CA LEU A 215 -16.06 -11.95 -5.96
C LEU A 215 -15.19 -12.73 -4.95
N VAL A 216 -15.62 -13.92 -4.52
CA VAL A 216 -14.85 -14.72 -3.55
C VAL A 216 -13.44 -14.97 -4.07
N GLY A 217 -12.43 -14.56 -3.30
CA GLY A 217 -11.02 -14.70 -3.66
C GLY A 217 -10.56 -13.87 -4.86
N ALA A 218 -11.34 -12.87 -5.29
CA ALA A 218 -10.93 -11.99 -6.39
C ALA A 218 -9.74 -11.11 -6.00
N ASP A 219 -8.88 -10.82 -6.97
CA ASP A 219 -7.79 -9.86 -6.83
C ASP A 219 -8.25 -8.49 -7.33
N LEU A 220 -8.41 -7.53 -6.43
CA LEU A 220 -8.78 -6.14 -6.69
C LEU A 220 -7.64 -5.19 -6.26
N ALA A 221 -6.39 -5.68 -6.14
CA ALA A 221 -5.27 -4.87 -5.71
C ALA A 221 -5.06 -3.68 -6.66
N GLY A 222 -4.98 -2.47 -6.11
CA GLY A 222 -4.85 -1.23 -6.89
C GLY A 222 -6.05 -0.86 -7.77
N ALA A 223 -7.16 -1.60 -7.71
CA ALA A 223 -8.35 -1.31 -8.50
C ALA A 223 -8.97 0.04 -8.12
N ARG A 224 -9.58 0.73 -9.08
CA ARG A 224 -10.27 2.01 -8.86
C ARG A 224 -11.77 1.79 -8.81
N LEU A 225 -12.36 1.86 -7.64
CA LEU A 225 -13.78 1.56 -7.36
C LEU A 225 -14.55 2.81 -6.92
N ARG A 226 -14.04 4.02 -7.21
CA ARG A 226 -14.72 5.26 -6.82
C ARG A 226 -16.16 5.28 -7.34
N ASP A 227 -17.11 5.58 -6.46
CA ASP A 227 -18.56 5.59 -6.74
C ASP A 227 -19.16 4.24 -7.21
N ALA A 228 -18.44 3.12 -7.08
CA ALA A 228 -18.95 1.80 -7.46
C ALA A 228 -20.00 1.29 -6.46
N ASN A 229 -20.97 0.52 -6.95
CA ASN A 229 -22.03 -0.07 -6.13
C ASN A 229 -21.86 -1.59 -5.98
N LEU A 230 -21.36 -2.03 -4.83
CA LEU A 230 -21.13 -3.42 -4.45
C LEU A 230 -22.12 -3.90 -3.37
N GLN A 231 -23.32 -3.31 -3.31
CA GLN A 231 -24.33 -3.71 -2.34
C GLN A 231 -24.62 -5.22 -2.42
N GLY A 232 -24.55 -5.91 -1.28
CA GLY A 232 -24.80 -7.36 -1.17
C GLY A 232 -23.77 -8.25 -1.87
N ALA A 233 -22.67 -7.71 -2.41
CA ALA A 233 -21.64 -8.49 -3.07
C ALA A 233 -20.89 -9.40 -2.07
N VAL A 234 -20.37 -10.52 -2.56
CA VAL A 234 -19.60 -11.49 -1.75
C VAL A 234 -18.13 -11.39 -2.12
N LEU A 235 -17.32 -10.74 -1.30
CA LEU A 235 -15.87 -10.53 -1.45
C LEU A 235 -15.05 -11.30 -0.40
N THR A 236 -15.54 -12.42 0.12
CA THR A 236 -14.81 -13.23 1.10
C THR A 236 -13.40 -13.58 0.57
N ARG A 237 -12.36 -13.25 1.35
CA ARG A 237 -10.93 -13.42 1.01
C ARG A 237 -10.47 -12.67 -0.26
N ALA A 238 -11.20 -11.64 -0.70
CA ALA A 238 -10.72 -10.79 -1.79
C ALA A 238 -9.54 -9.92 -1.34
N ASP A 239 -8.63 -9.61 -2.28
CA ASP A 239 -7.52 -8.68 -2.04
C ASP A 239 -7.88 -7.30 -2.56
N LEU A 240 -8.04 -6.30 -1.70
CA LEU A 240 -8.31 -4.90 -2.03
C LEU A 240 -7.15 -3.98 -1.62
N LYS A 241 -5.93 -4.52 -1.44
CA LYS A 241 -4.77 -3.73 -1.03
C LYS A 241 -4.54 -2.57 -2.01
N GLY A 242 -4.49 -1.35 -1.47
CA GLY A 242 -4.25 -0.13 -2.24
C GLY A 242 -5.35 0.24 -3.24
N ALA A 243 -6.54 -0.38 -3.17
CA ALA A 243 -7.67 0.00 -4.01
C ALA A 243 -8.25 1.37 -3.61
N ASP A 244 -8.71 2.15 -4.59
CA ASP A 244 -9.44 3.42 -4.34
C ASP A 244 -10.93 3.11 -4.18
N LEU A 245 -11.42 3.10 -2.94
CA LEU A 245 -12.84 2.83 -2.62
C LEU A 245 -13.64 4.10 -2.29
N GLY A 246 -13.14 5.28 -2.68
CA GLY A 246 -13.79 6.55 -2.33
C GLY A 246 -15.28 6.57 -2.74
N SER A 247 -16.17 6.89 -1.80
CA SER A 247 -17.63 6.91 -2.03
C SER A 247 -18.26 5.59 -2.52
N ALA A 248 -17.54 4.47 -2.49
CA ALA A 248 -18.08 3.18 -2.92
C ALA A 248 -19.11 2.65 -1.92
N ASN A 249 -20.11 1.91 -2.42
CA ASN A 249 -21.19 1.35 -1.61
C ASN A 249 -21.04 -0.17 -1.45
N PHE A 250 -20.66 -0.62 -0.27
CA PHE A 250 -20.56 -2.03 0.15
C PHE A 250 -21.66 -2.42 1.15
N ALA A 251 -22.80 -1.72 1.17
CA ALA A 251 -23.87 -2.01 2.11
C ALA A 251 -24.31 -3.49 2.02
N GLY A 252 -24.35 -4.19 3.15
CA GLY A 252 -24.71 -5.61 3.22
C GLY A 252 -23.74 -6.57 2.52
N ALA A 253 -22.56 -6.11 2.09
CA ALA A 253 -21.57 -6.98 1.44
C ALA A 253 -20.97 -7.99 2.43
N VAL A 254 -20.56 -9.16 1.94
CA VAL A 254 -19.87 -10.19 2.71
C VAL A 254 -18.39 -10.17 2.35
N MET A 255 -17.56 -9.61 3.21
CA MET A 255 -16.14 -9.29 2.99
C MET A 255 -15.24 -9.96 4.04
N ASN A 256 -15.64 -11.14 4.51
CA ASN A 256 -14.92 -11.85 5.56
C ASN A 256 -13.48 -12.18 5.11
N SER A 257 -12.53 -11.87 5.97
CA SER A 257 -11.09 -12.02 5.71
C SER A 257 -10.59 -11.29 4.46
N ALA A 258 -11.29 -10.25 4.01
CA ALA A 258 -10.81 -9.41 2.91
C ALA A 258 -9.56 -8.63 3.34
N ASN A 259 -8.63 -8.45 2.40
CA ASN A 259 -7.40 -7.71 2.64
C ASN A 259 -7.55 -6.25 2.20
N MET A 260 -7.56 -5.31 3.15
CA MET A 260 -7.66 -3.87 2.92
C MET A 260 -6.52 -3.12 3.62
N ALA A 261 -5.35 -3.75 3.75
CA ALA A 261 -4.20 -3.13 4.39
C ALA A 261 -3.67 -1.94 3.58
N ASN A 262 -3.28 -0.87 4.28
CA ASN A 262 -2.76 0.38 3.73
C ASN A 262 -3.74 1.07 2.76
N ILE A 263 -5.04 0.83 2.92
CA ILE A 263 -6.05 1.47 2.09
C ILE A 263 -6.31 2.90 2.59
N GLU A 264 -6.52 3.84 1.68
CA GLU A 264 -6.92 5.21 2.01
C GLU A 264 -8.31 5.45 1.44
N ILE A 265 -9.31 5.52 2.31
CA ILE A 265 -10.71 5.59 1.90
C ILE A 265 -11.47 6.69 2.61
N ARG A 266 -12.39 7.29 1.86
CA ARG A 266 -13.24 8.38 2.32
C ARG A 266 -14.67 8.17 1.85
N LEU A 267 -15.65 8.44 2.74
CA LEU A 267 -17.08 8.36 2.43
C LEU A 267 -17.56 6.97 1.94
N THR A 268 -16.79 5.91 2.20
CA THR A 268 -17.14 4.55 1.80
C THR A 268 -18.21 3.99 2.73
N ASN A 269 -19.19 3.29 2.17
CA ASN A 269 -20.32 2.75 2.91
C ASN A 269 -20.21 1.24 3.11
N PHE A 270 -19.93 0.77 4.32
CA PHE A 270 -19.96 -0.63 4.75
C PHE A 270 -21.13 -0.93 5.70
N ARG A 271 -22.22 -0.16 5.64
CA ARG A 271 -23.39 -0.37 6.51
C ARG A 271 -23.89 -1.82 6.41
N ALA A 272 -24.06 -2.48 7.55
CA ALA A 272 -24.50 -3.88 7.65
C ALA A 272 -23.62 -4.90 6.89
N ALA A 273 -22.38 -4.55 6.54
CA ALA A 273 -21.46 -5.47 5.90
C ALA A 273 -20.89 -6.48 6.91
N SER A 274 -20.60 -7.70 6.45
CA SER A 274 -19.85 -8.70 7.22
C SER A 274 -18.36 -8.57 6.88
N LEU A 275 -17.55 -8.21 7.86
CA LEU A 275 -16.13 -7.87 7.73
C LEU A 275 -15.29 -8.67 8.74
N GLN A 276 -15.75 -9.89 9.05
CA GLN A 276 -15.12 -10.71 10.08
C GLN A 276 -13.68 -11.05 9.69
N GLY A 277 -12.73 -10.77 10.59
CA GLY A 277 -11.31 -11.00 10.33
C GLY A 277 -10.71 -10.18 9.19
N ALA A 278 -11.38 -9.11 8.73
CA ALA A 278 -10.86 -8.26 7.68
C ALA A 278 -9.57 -7.53 8.13
N ASN A 279 -8.65 -7.31 7.19
CA ASN A 279 -7.37 -6.67 7.46
C ASN A 279 -7.41 -5.20 7.09
N PHE A 280 -7.46 -4.31 8.08
CA PHE A 280 -7.40 -2.84 7.94
C PHE A 280 -6.07 -2.27 8.46
N ARG A 281 -5.00 -3.06 8.53
CA ARG A 281 -3.71 -2.58 9.04
C ARG A 281 -3.22 -1.36 8.28
N ASN A 282 -2.81 -0.32 9.01
CA ASN A 282 -2.37 0.97 8.48
C ASN A 282 -3.37 1.65 7.53
N ALA A 283 -4.66 1.31 7.60
CA ALA A 283 -5.67 1.95 6.77
C ALA A 283 -5.94 3.40 7.24
N VAL A 284 -6.27 4.29 6.31
CA VAL A 284 -6.79 5.63 6.59
C VAL A 284 -8.28 5.62 6.29
N LEU A 285 -9.10 5.70 7.34
CA LEU A 285 -10.56 5.60 7.28
C LEU A 285 -11.16 6.96 7.68
N ASP A 286 -11.56 7.79 6.72
CA ASP A 286 -12.23 9.08 6.98
C ASP A 286 -13.70 9.07 6.55
N ALA A 287 -14.60 9.41 7.46
CA ALA A 287 -16.04 9.46 7.20
C ALA A 287 -16.61 8.14 6.63
N VAL A 288 -16.05 7.01 7.04
CA VAL A 288 -16.49 5.67 6.62
C VAL A 288 -17.73 5.26 7.42
N ASN A 289 -18.69 4.59 6.77
CA ASN A 289 -19.88 4.08 7.43
C ASN A 289 -19.76 2.59 7.74
N PHE A 290 -19.54 2.20 9.00
CA PHE A 290 -19.61 0.82 9.48
C PHE A 290 -20.85 0.56 10.34
N GLN A 291 -21.90 1.37 10.25
CA GLN A 291 -23.11 1.15 11.06
C GLN A 291 -23.65 -0.26 10.85
N ASP A 292 -24.00 -0.93 11.95
CA ASP A 292 -24.54 -2.29 11.96
C ASP A 292 -23.61 -3.35 11.31
N ALA A 293 -22.34 -3.04 11.03
CA ALA A 293 -21.40 -3.94 10.40
C ALA A 293 -20.80 -4.95 11.40
N ASP A 294 -20.49 -6.16 10.93
CA ASP A 294 -19.80 -7.15 11.74
C ASP A 294 -18.29 -7.09 11.50
N LEU A 295 -17.57 -6.41 12.40
CA LEU A 295 -16.12 -6.22 12.39
C LEU A 295 -15.39 -7.21 13.32
N SER A 296 -16.05 -8.30 13.73
CA SER A 296 -15.46 -9.18 14.72
C SER A 296 -14.15 -9.82 14.23
N GLY A 297 -13.12 -9.78 15.07
CA GLY A 297 -11.77 -10.25 14.73
C GLY A 297 -11.04 -9.43 13.67
N ALA A 298 -11.59 -8.32 13.17
CA ALA A 298 -10.91 -7.46 12.20
C ALA A 298 -9.64 -6.82 12.80
N ASP A 299 -8.62 -6.58 11.98
CA ASP A 299 -7.36 -5.99 12.43
C ASP A 299 -7.19 -4.55 11.95
N PHE A 300 -7.27 -3.61 12.88
CA PHE A 300 -7.08 -2.17 12.66
C PHE A 300 -5.71 -1.66 13.10
N THR A 301 -4.71 -2.52 13.35
CA THR A 301 -3.39 -2.09 13.86
C THR A 301 -2.80 -0.98 13.00
N GLY A 302 -2.45 0.15 13.62
CA GLY A 302 -1.90 1.32 12.92
C GLY A 302 -2.91 2.09 12.05
N ALA A 303 -4.19 1.71 12.02
CA ALA A 303 -5.20 2.41 11.24
C ALA A 303 -5.56 3.77 11.84
N SER A 304 -5.71 4.78 10.98
CA SER A 304 -6.32 6.05 11.34
C SER A 304 -7.81 6.02 11.08
N ILE A 305 -8.62 6.48 12.04
CA ILE A 305 -10.08 6.37 11.99
C ILE A 305 -10.71 7.71 12.37
N HIS A 306 -11.09 8.49 11.37
CA HIS A 306 -11.67 9.82 11.53
C HIS A 306 -13.13 9.83 11.05
N ASN A 307 -14.00 10.55 11.77
CA ASN A 307 -15.41 10.76 11.41
C ASN A 307 -16.20 9.48 11.06
N THR A 308 -15.73 8.32 11.49
CA THR A 308 -16.27 7.02 11.10
C THR A 308 -17.49 6.68 11.94
N MET A 309 -18.55 6.21 11.29
CA MET A 309 -19.79 5.82 11.95
C MET A 309 -19.75 4.33 12.31
N LEU A 310 -19.95 4.00 13.58
CA LEU A 310 -19.85 2.62 14.11
C LEU A 310 -21.10 2.19 14.87
N ASN A 311 -22.17 2.97 14.82
CA ASN A 311 -23.36 2.68 15.62
C ASN A 311 -23.90 1.30 15.24
N GLY A 312 -24.00 0.39 16.21
CA GLY A 312 -24.44 -1.00 15.99
C GLY A 312 -23.37 -1.95 15.44
N ALA A 313 -22.14 -1.50 15.21
CA ALA A 313 -21.08 -2.36 14.69
C ALA A 313 -20.59 -3.36 15.75
N ASN A 314 -20.34 -4.61 15.38
CA ASN A 314 -19.76 -5.61 16.27
C ASN A 314 -18.23 -5.60 16.21
N LEU A 315 -17.57 -5.17 17.28
CA LEU A 315 -16.09 -5.11 17.37
C LEU A 315 -15.48 -6.22 18.24
N CYS A 316 -16.24 -7.27 18.58
CA CYS A 316 -15.75 -8.37 19.40
C CYS A 316 -14.47 -8.99 18.80
N LYS A 317 -13.40 -9.11 19.59
CA LYS A 317 -12.07 -9.62 19.19
C LYS A 317 -11.34 -8.81 18.12
N ALA A 318 -11.87 -7.67 17.69
CA ALA A 318 -11.16 -6.81 16.76
C ALA A 318 -9.85 -6.30 17.40
N ILE A 319 -8.77 -6.27 16.64
CA ILE A 319 -7.50 -5.65 17.07
C ILE A 319 -7.60 -4.17 16.75
N MET A 320 -7.49 -3.33 17.77
CA MET A 320 -7.67 -1.89 17.66
C MET A 320 -6.42 -1.19 17.08
N PRO A 321 -6.49 0.10 16.70
CA PRO A 321 -5.34 0.85 16.17
C PRO A 321 -4.06 0.78 17.00
N ASN A 322 -4.18 0.68 18.32
CA ASN A 322 -3.06 0.53 19.25
C ASN A 322 -2.53 -0.92 19.37
N GLY A 323 -3.05 -1.87 18.59
CA GLY A 323 -2.67 -3.29 18.62
C GLY A 323 -3.32 -4.10 19.74
N VAL A 324 -4.21 -3.51 20.55
CA VAL A 324 -4.87 -4.22 21.65
C VAL A 324 -6.17 -4.88 21.14
N PRO A 325 -6.37 -6.19 21.36
CA PRO A 325 -7.62 -6.84 21.00
C PRO A 325 -8.76 -6.42 21.93
N ARG A 326 -9.95 -6.28 21.36
CA ARG A 326 -11.18 -6.00 22.12
C ARG A 326 -11.69 -7.26 22.81
N ASP A 327 -11.88 -7.17 24.12
CA ASP A 327 -12.61 -8.18 24.87
C ASP A 327 -14.11 -8.11 24.57
N CYS A 328 -14.76 -9.27 24.51
CA CYS A 328 -16.19 -9.42 24.27
C CYS A 328 -17.00 -9.61 25.56
N SER A 329 -16.30 -9.68 26.72
CA SER A 329 -16.91 -9.89 28.04
C SER A 329 -17.76 -8.72 28.54
N SER A 330 -17.54 -7.51 28.03
CA SER A 330 -18.31 -6.34 28.41
C SER A 330 -19.41 -6.12 27.38
N GLY A 331 -20.68 -6.12 27.82
CA GLY A 331 -21.81 -5.53 27.10
C GLY A 331 -21.66 -4.01 26.98
N ALA A 332 -20.53 -3.55 26.45
CA ALA A 332 -20.21 -2.16 26.21
C ALA A 332 -21.23 -1.62 25.20
N SER A 333 -21.85 -0.49 25.52
CA SER A 333 -22.81 0.11 24.62
C SER A 333 -22.11 0.55 23.33
N PRO A 334 -22.79 0.63 22.17
CA PRO A 334 -22.22 1.15 20.93
C PRO A 334 -21.55 2.53 21.08
N GLU A 335 -21.95 3.32 22.09
CA GLU A 335 -21.33 4.59 22.41
C GLU A 335 -19.99 4.46 23.15
N ASP A 336 -19.84 3.45 24.00
CA ASP A 336 -18.55 3.08 24.61
C ASP A 336 -17.58 2.52 23.56
N GLU A 337 -18.11 1.84 22.55
CA GLU A 337 -17.36 1.36 21.39
C GLU A 337 -16.87 2.51 20.50
N ARG A 338 -17.76 3.43 20.17
CA ARG A 338 -17.41 4.68 19.49
C ARG A 338 -16.38 5.46 20.30
N LYS A 339 -16.55 5.60 21.62
CA LYS A 339 -15.59 6.31 22.51
C LYS A 339 -14.24 5.60 22.57
N ALA A 340 -14.19 4.27 22.64
CA ALA A 340 -12.92 3.54 22.63
C ALA A 340 -12.18 3.67 21.29
N MET A 341 -12.89 3.60 20.17
CA MET A 341 -12.31 3.85 18.83
C MET A 341 -11.90 5.30 18.63
N THR A 342 -12.73 6.25 19.03
CA THR A 342 -12.42 7.68 18.91
C THR A 342 -11.31 8.08 19.88
N ALA A 343 -11.23 7.47 21.06
CA ALA A 343 -10.12 7.66 21.99
C ALA A 343 -8.82 7.03 21.45
N ALA A 344 -8.88 5.89 20.76
CA ALA A 344 -7.72 5.33 20.06
C ALA A 344 -7.29 6.19 18.85
N ALA A 345 -8.24 6.78 18.13
CA ALA A 345 -7.95 7.57 16.92
C ALA A 345 -7.62 9.05 17.18
N SER A 346 -8.19 9.68 18.21
CA SER A 346 -7.81 11.03 18.68
C SER A 346 -6.47 11.05 19.41
N ASN A 347 -5.94 9.87 19.74
CA ASN A 347 -4.64 9.64 20.38
C ASN A 347 -3.52 9.43 19.32
N THR A 348 -3.78 9.70 18.05
CA THR A 348 -2.72 9.71 17.02
C THR A 348 -1.87 10.98 17.10
N LYS A 349 -2.42 12.13 17.50
CA LYS A 349 -1.66 13.39 17.61
C LYS A 349 -0.89 13.47 18.93
N VAL A 350 0.43 13.67 18.83
CA VAL A 350 1.37 13.78 19.95
C VAL A 350 1.89 15.21 20.02
N ARG A 351 1.83 15.84 21.20
CA ARG A 351 2.35 17.20 21.45
C ARG A 351 3.81 17.10 21.91
N ILE A 352 4.72 17.64 21.10
CA ILE A 352 6.17 17.55 21.27
C ILE A 352 6.75 18.95 21.50
N SER A 353 7.55 19.16 22.54
CA SER A 353 8.19 20.46 22.76
C SER A 353 9.40 20.64 21.85
N LEU A 354 9.67 21.87 21.44
CA LEU A 354 10.94 22.29 20.85
C LEU A 354 11.59 23.31 21.80
N ALA A 355 12.80 23.01 22.26
CA ALA A 355 13.52 23.78 23.28
C ALA A 355 13.98 25.18 22.81
N GLY A 356 13.90 25.47 21.50
CA GLY A 356 14.35 26.74 20.93
C GLY A 356 15.86 26.82 20.72
N ASN A 357 16.57 25.69 20.70
CA ASN A 357 18.02 25.61 20.52
C ASN A 357 18.39 24.89 19.22
N ALA A 358 19.70 24.80 18.91
CA ALA A 358 20.19 24.19 17.67
C ALA A 358 19.73 22.73 17.44
N PHE A 359 19.35 22.01 18.50
CA PHE A 359 18.92 20.62 18.42
C PHE A 359 17.40 20.45 18.28
N ALA A 360 16.62 21.47 18.64
CA ALA A 360 15.16 21.46 18.58
C ALA A 360 14.61 22.90 18.53
N ASN A 361 14.32 23.40 17.33
CA ASN A 361 13.72 24.74 17.14
C ASN A 361 12.81 24.76 15.91
N PHE A 362 12.12 25.88 15.67
CA PHE A 362 11.50 26.16 14.39
C PHE A 362 12.46 26.92 13.48
N GLN A 363 12.67 26.42 12.26
CA GLN A 363 13.28 27.16 11.16
C GLN A 363 12.24 27.34 10.04
N GLN A 364 12.00 28.59 9.63
CA GLN A 364 11.01 28.93 8.61
C GLN A 364 9.61 28.32 8.88
N GLY A 365 9.20 28.29 10.16
CA GLY A 365 7.91 27.73 10.59
C GLY A 365 7.83 26.20 10.59
N ARG A 366 8.93 25.49 10.32
CA ARG A 366 9.02 24.03 10.38
C ARG A 366 9.88 23.56 11.55
N PRO A 367 9.52 22.46 12.23
CA PRO A 367 10.39 21.81 13.21
C PRO A 367 11.73 21.45 12.56
N SER A 368 12.83 21.81 13.22
CA SER A 368 14.20 21.65 12.73
C SER A 368 15.13 21.27 13.87
N GLY A 369 16.22 20.59 13.55
CA GLY A 369 17.19 20.09 14.51
C GLY A 369 17.00 18.59 14.77
N LEU A 370 18.08 17.96 15.24
CA LEU A 370 18.16 16.51 15.43
C LEU A 370 16.96 15.93 16.20
N PHE A 371 16.60 16.52 17.34
CA PHE A 371 15.55 15.97 18.20
C PHE A 371 14.16 16.15 17.58
N ALA A 372 13.94 17.24 16.84
CA ALA A 372 12.68 17.49 16.15
C ALA A 372 12.47 16.46 15.03
N GLU A 373 13.49 16.23 14.20
CA GLU A 373 13.42 15.28 13.09
C GLU A 373 13.37 13.83 13.57
N VAL A 374 14.20 13.43 14.54
CA VAL A 374 14.17 12.08 15.13
C VAL A 374 12.81 11.80 15.75
N ALA A 375 12.28 12.73 16.56
CA ALA A 375 10.95 12.56 17.14
C ALA A 375 9.88 12.46 16.05
N SER A 376 9.90 13.33 15.03
CA SER A 376 8.93 13.29 13.94
C SER A 376 8.94 11.96 13.18
N MET A 377 10.12 11.49 12.80
CA MET A 377 10.29 10.28 12.00
C MET A 377 9.91 9.03 12.79
N VAL A 378 10.41 8.88 14.01
CA VAL A 378 10.12 7.69 14.83
C VAL A 378 8.64 7.64 15.23
N MET A 379 8.04 8.79 15.56
CA MET A 379 6.60 8.86 15.87
C MET A 379 5.75 8.52 14.65
N SER A 380 6.12 9.02 13.45
CA SER A 380 5.43 8.68 12.21
C SER A 380 5.51 7.18 11.91
N ASP A 381 6.67 6.56 12.10
CA ASP A 381 6.87 5.10 11.99
C ASP A 381 6.03 4.29 12.98
N MET A 382 5.67 4.90 14.11
CA MET A 382 4.78 4.33 15.12
C MET A 382 3.30 4.60 14.84
N GLY A 383 2.96 5.29 13.74
CA GLY A 383 1.58 5.67 13.38
C GLY A 383 1.05 6.90 14.13
N LEU A 384 1.95 7.72 14.68
CA LEU A 384 1.61 8.90 15.46
C LEU A 384 1.94 10.19 14.69
N GLN A 385 0.99 11.13 14.69
CA GLN A 385 1.14 12.45 14.08
C GLN A 385 1.79 13.43 15.07
N SER A 386 2.93 14.00 14.70
CA SER A 386 3.66 14.94 15.55
C SER A 386 3.08 16.36 15.44
N GLY A 387 2.78 16.98 16.58
CA GLY A 387 2.43 18.40 16.71
C GLY A 387 3.43 19.11 17.62
N PHE A 388 4.09 20.15 17.11
CA PHE A 388 5.21 20.78 17.80
C PHE A 388 4.82 22.09 18.48
N ILE A 389 5.39 22.34 19.67
CA ILE A 389 5.14 23.53 20.47
C ILE A 389 6.48 24.09 20.94
N SER A 390 6.74 25.38 20.68
CA SER A 390 7.96 26.03 21.16
C SER A 390 7.84 26.30 22.66
N MET A 391 8.76 25.78 23.46
CA MET A 391 8.86 26.09 24.89
C MET A 391 10.24 25.74 25.46
N PRO A 392 10.75 26.50 26.44
CA PRO A 392 11.96 26.15 27.17
C PRO A 392 11.90 24.74 27.82
N ALA A 393 13.04 24.08 27.97
CA ALA A 393 13.12 22.69 28.47
C ALA A 393 12.62 22.51 29.91
N ASP A 394 12.84 23.51 30.78
CA ASP A 394 12.34 23.54 32.15
C ASP A 394 10.81 23.68 32.19
N ALA A 395 10.24 24.54 31.33
CA ALA A 395 8.80 24.66 31.16
C ALA A 395 8.17 23.38 30.55
N ALA A 396 8.92 22.65 29.71
CA ALA A 396 8.45 21.43 29.08
C ALA A 396 8.23 20.30 30.09
N LEU A 397 9.10 20.14 31.10
CA LEU A 397 8.91 19.15 32.17
C LEU A 397 7.65 19.44 33.00
N LYS A 398 7.41 20.71 33.33
CA LYS A 398 6.17 21.13 34.00
C LYS A 398 4.94 20.88 33.12
N ALA A 399 5.04 21.14 31.82
CA ALA A 399 3.95 20.88 30.87
C ALA A 399 3.66 19.37 30.69
N LEU A 400 4.67 18.50 30.84
CA LEU A 400 4.48 17.05 30.89
C LEU A 400 3.71 16.63 32.15
N GLU A 401 4.07 17.15 33.33
CA GLU A 401 3.36 16.88 34.58
C GLU A 401 1.89 17.32 34.51
N GLU A 402 1.65 18.51 33.95
CA GLU A 402 0.32 19.09 33.77
C GLU A 402 -0.46 18.50 32.58
N LYS A 403 0.07 17.49 31.89
CA LYS A 403 -0.55 16.82 30.72
C LYS A 403 -0.87 17.77 29.57
N ARG A 404 -0.20 18.92 29.50
CA ARG A 404 -0.26 19.87 28.37
C ARG A 404 0.69 19.49 27.24
N LEU A 405 1.62 18.58 27.51
CA LEU A 405 2.60 18.04 26.59
C LEU A 405 2.64 16.51 26.69
N ASP A 406 3.02 15.83 25.61
CA ASP A 406 3.14 14.37 25.57
C ASP A 406 4.61 13.92 25.54
N VAL A 407 5.47 14.68 24.85
CA VAL A 407 6.92 14.42 24.75
C VAL A 407 7.71 15.73 24.88
N ALA A 408 8.75 15.73 25.71
CA ALA A 408 9.71 16.84 25.80
C ALA A 408 11.05 16.49 25.15
N THR A 409 11.60 17.43 24.37
CA THR A 409 12.90 17.28 23.70
C THR A 409 14.06 17.84 24.52
N VAL A 410 15.27 17.34 24.25
CA VAL A 410 16.54 17.82 24.83
C VAL A 410 16.54 17.79 26.36
N ILE A 411 16.21 16.63 26.94
CA ILE A 411 16.12 16.45 28.39
C ILE A 411 17.33 15.71 28.94
N LEU A 412 17.87 16.24 30.03
CA LEU A 412 18.91 15.59 30.84
C LEU A 412 18.25 14.79 31.96
N LYS A 413 18.40 13.47 31.93
CA LYS A 413 17.84 12.58 32.94
C LYS A 413 18.59 12.75 34.27
N THR A 414 17.87 13.19 35.30
CA THR A 414 18.35 13.21 36.69
C THR A 414 17.56 12.23 37.55
N PRO A 415 18.09 11.75 38.69
CA PRO A 415 17.35 10.85 39.59
C PRO A 415 15.96 11.39 39.98
N ARG A 416 15.86 12.72 40.20
CA ARG A 416 14.61 13.38 40.59
C ARG A 416 13.50 13.33 39.53
N ILE A 417 13.87 13.36 38.25
CA ILE A 417 12.88 13.34 37.14
C ILE A 417 12.70 11.93 36.55
N ALA A 418 13.67 11.03 36.77
CA ALA A 418 13.61 9.64 36.33
C ALA A 418 12.40 8.88 36.90
N GLU A 419 11.97 9.24 38.11
CA GLU A 419 10.77 8.66 38.75
C GLU A 419 9.47 9.19 38.17
N LYS A 420 9.49 10.37 37.52
CA LYS A 420 8.29 11.07 37.06
C LYS A 420 7.94 10.78 35.60
N PHE A 421 8.93 10.58 34.75
CA PHE A 421 8.75 10.39 33.30
C PHE A 421 9.39 9.11 32.79
N ARG A 422 9.10 8.74 31.54
CA ARG A 422 9.90 7.74 30.81
C ARG A 422 10.91 8.45 29.93
N PHE A 423 11.98 7.76 29.57
CA PHE A 423 13.07 8.32 28.78
C PHE A 423 13.44 7.39 27.64
N SER A 424 13.66 7.96 26.46
CA SER A 424 14.30 7.21 25.37
C SER A 424 15.74 6.83 25.75
N ASP A 425 16.34 5.96 24.95
CA ASP A 425 17.80 5.94 24.83
C ASP A 425 18.29 7.33 24.39
N PRO A 426 19.55 7.70 24.67
CA PRO A 426 20.03 9.02 24.28
C PRO A 426 19.92 9.18 22.76
N VAL A 427 19.37 10.32 22.34
CA VAL A 427 19.30 10.70 20.92
C VAL A 427 20.64 11.30 20.49
N LEU A 428 21.33 11.91 21.46
CA LEU A 428 22.65 12.51 21.32
C LEU A 428 23.32 12.51 22.70
N THR A 429 24.55 12.02 22.78
CA THR A 429 25.42 12.27 23.93
C THR A 429 26.29 13.51 23.66
N ASP A 430 26.01 14.59 24.38
CA ASP A 430 26.81 15.82 24.36
C ASP A 430 28.00 15.71 25.33
N TYR A 431 29.00 16.58 25.16
CA TYR A 431 30.24 16.59 25.93
C TYR A 431 30.69 18.01 26.22
N GLN A 432 31.30 18.23 27.38
CA GLN A 432 31.98 19.50 27.65
C GLN A 432 33.25 19.57 26.80
N VAL A 433 33.49 20.73 26.22
CA VAL A 433 34.60 20.92 25.28
C VAL A 433 35.48 22.08 25.70
N VAL A 434 36.78 21.86 25.57
CA VAL A 434 37.79 22.90 25.76
C VAL A 434 38.11 23.52 24.41
N VAL A 435 37.95 24.83 24.31
CA VAL A 435 38.20 25.58 23.09
C VAL A 435 39.41 26.47 23.29
N VAL A 436 40.29 26.49 22.30
CA VAL A 436 41.52 27.28 22.29
C VAL A 436 41.58 28.13 21.03
N ARG A 437 42.50 29.09 21.01
CA ARG A 437 42.83 29.79 19.79
C ARG A 437 43.56 28.85 18.83
N ARG A 438 43.17 28.87 17.56
CA ARG A 438 43.77 28.05 16.52
C ARG A 438 45.28 28.28 16.45
N GLY A 439 46.04 27.18 16.45
CA GLY A 439 47.51 27.22 16.43
C GLY A 439 48.17 27.52 17.79
N LYS A 440 47.37 27.64 18.87
CA LYS A 440 47.83 27.72 20.26
C LYS A 440 47.34 26.53 21.10
N GLY A 441 46.86 25.48 20.45
CA GLY A 441 46.42 24.26 21.11
C GLY A 441 47.53 23.53 21.85
N PHE A 442 47.12 22.65 22.75
CA PHE A 442 47.98 21.80 23.55
C PHE A 442 47.38 20.40 23.65
N ALA A 443 48.22 19.41 23.96
CA ALA A 443 47.72 18.05 24.14
C ALA A 443 46.81 18.00 25.37
N LEU A 444 45.54 17.65 25.16
CA LEU A 444 44.54 17.52 26.21
C LEU A 444 44.08 16.06 26.27
N LYS A 445 44.67 15.28 27.18
CA LYS A 445 44.32 13.88 27.43
C LYS A 445 43.47 13.73 28.69
N SER A 446 43.63 14.63 29.64
CA SER A 446 42.92 14.64 30.93
C SER A 446 42.80 16.06 31.49
N VAL A 447 41.96 16.23 32.52
CA VAL A 447 41.80 17.50 33.26
C VAL A 447 43.12 17.98 33.86
N ALA A 448 44.04 17.07 34.18
CA ALA A 448 45.33 17.40 34.75
C ALA A 448 46.20 18.22 33.78
N ASP A 449 45.99 18.09 32.47
CA ASP A 449 46.73 18.85 31.45
C ASP A 449 46.33 20.33 31.41
N LEU A 450 45.21 20.69 32.06
CA LEU A 450 44.81 22.09 32.26
C LEU A 450 45.61 22.77 33.37
N ARG A 451 46.47 22.05 34.11
CA ARG A 451 47.19 22.59 35.27
C ARG A 451 47.97 23.87 34.93
N GLY A 452 47.79 24.90 35.75
CA GLY A 452 48.46 26.19 35.60
C GLY A 452 47.98 27.04 34.42
N LYS A 453 46.93 26.63 33.70
CA LYS A 453 46.31 27.42 32.62
C LYS A 453 45.28 28.40 33.17
N ARG A 454 45.05 29.49 32.44
CA ARG A 454 43.98 30.47 32.63
C ARG A 454 42.77 30.03 31.81
N ILE A 455 41.74 29.54 32.49
CA ILE A 455 40.55 28.96 31.86
C ILE A 455 39.34 29.88 32.07
N GLY A 456 38.74 30.31 30.97
CA GLY A 456 37.46 31.03 30.99
C GLY A 456 36.27 30.08 31.10
N LEU A 457 35.25 30.47 31.86
CA LEU A 457 33.99 29.73 31.98
C LEU A 457 32.80 30.67 32.13
N ARG A 458 31.61 30.22 31.75
CA ARG A 458 30.39 31.02 31.88
C ARG A 458 29.76 30.86 33.25
N LYS A 459 29.41 31.98 33.87
CA LYS A 459 28.76 32.01 35.18
C LYS A 459 27.37 31.36 35.09
N GLY A 460 27.04 30.52 36.07
CA GLY A 460 25.73 29.86 36.17
C GLY A 460 25.64 28.51 35.45
N TYR A 461 26.68 28.09 34.74
CA TYR A 461 26.74 26.79 34.10
C TYR A 461 27.46 25.78 34.99
N ARG A 462 27.04 24.51 34.90
CA ARG A 462 27.67 23.41 35.63
C ARG A 462 28.71 22.74 34.74
N TYR A 463 29.93 22.65 35.25
CA TYR A 463 31.04 22.00 34.58
C TYR A 463 31.51 20.83 35.44
N ASP A 464 31.41 19.60 34.94
CA ASP A 464 31.82 18.41 35.70
C ASP A 464 33.35 18.33 35.86
N LEU A 465 34.07 19.11 35.05
CA LEU A 465 35.49 19.39 35.14
C LEU A 465 35.89 20.24 36.36
N LEU A 466 34.93 20.88 37.03
CA LEU A 466 35.13 21.71 38.22
C LEU A 466 34.79 20.93 39.48
N ASN A 467 35.61 19.94 39.86
CA ASN A 467 35.66 19.49 41.25
C ASN A 467 36.57 20.43 42.06
N ASP A 468 36.43 20.47 43.39
CA ASP A 468 37.08 21.44 44.29
C ASP A 468 38.64 21.40 44.28
N GLU A 469 39.26 20.46 43.55
CA GLU A 469 40.70 20.34 43.36
C GLU A 469 41.17 20.70 41.93
N ALA A 470 40.42 21.52 41.20
CA ALA A 470 40.77 21.91 39.83
C ALA A 470 42.16 22.59 39.76
N PRO A 471 43.14 22.03 39.01
CA PRO A 471 44.55 22.45 39.10
C PRO A 471 44.86 23.74 38.31
N PHE A 472 43.86 24.58 38.00
CA PHE A 472 43.96 25.69 37.06
C PHE A 472 43.28 26.98 37.55
N SER A 473 43.69 28.11 36.99
CA SER A 473 43.09 29.41 37.28
C SER A 473 41.77 29.56 36.52
N ARG A 474 40.72 30.01 37.20
CA ARG A 474 39.38 30.16 36.63
C ARG A 474 38.95 31.62 36.56
N GLN A 475 38.45 32.04 35.41
CA GLN A 475 37.84 33.36 35.22
C GLN A 475 36.40 33.19 34.74
N ALA A 476 35.45 33.72 35.51
CA ALA A 476 34.02 33.58 35.23
C ALA A 476 33.49 34.80 34.48
N TYR A 477 32.74 34.55 33.41
CA TYR A 477 32.18 35.58 32.53
C TYR A 477 30.64 35.55 32.54
N ASN A 478 30.02 36.71 32.29
CA ASN A 478 28.56 36.81 32.17
C ASN A 478 28.08 36.53 30.74
N SER A 479 28.94 36.69 29.74
CA SER A 479 28.64 36.47 28.33
C SER A 479 29.74 35.67 27.60
N ASP A 480 29.35 34.89 26.59
CA ASP A 480 30.30 34.16 25.74
C ASP A 480 31.19 35.13 24.97
N GLY A 481 30.63 36.26 24.50
CA GLY A 481 31.36 37.25 23.73
C GLY A 481 32.52 37.90 24.49
N GLU A 482 32.37 38.18 25.78
CA GLU A 482 33.48 38.66 26.64
C GLU A 482 34.53 37.57 26.81
N MET A 483 34.10 36.35 27.14
CA MET A 483 34.99 35.20 27.35
C MET A 483 35.83 34.88 26.10
N ILE A 484 35.21 34.94 24.92
CA ILE A 484 35.86 34.68 23.64
C ILE A 484 36.82 35.81 23.29
N ARG A 485 36.45 37.07 23.55
CA ARG A 485 37.34 38.22 23.32
C ARG A 485 38.64 38.05 24.10
N ASP A 486 38.55 37.70 25.38
CA ASP A 486 39.71 37.51 26.25
C ASP A 486 40.56 36.30 25.82
N LEU A 487 39.92 35.24 25.31
CA LEU A 487 40.62 34.12 24.66
C LEU A 487 41.37 34.55 23.40
N LEU A 488 40.77 35.37 22.54
CA LEU A 488 41.39 35.85 21.30
C LEU A 488 42.51 36.88 21.57
N GLN A 489 42.41 37.66 22.64
CA GLN A 489 43.43 38.62 23.08
C GLN A 489 44.62 37.97 23.79
N GLY A 490 44.43 36.77 24.37
CA GLY A 490 45.51 36.02 25.05
C GLY A 490 45.54 36.17 26.54
N GLU A 491 44.45 36.71 27.10
CA GLU A 491 44.20 36.76 28.53
C GLU A 491 43.80 35.38 29.08
N LEU A 492 43.28 34.51 28.21
CA LEU A 492 42.98 33.11 28.52
C LEU A 492 43.80 32.16 27.64
N ASP A 493 44.15 31.02 28.21
CA ASP A 493 44.81 29.93 27.48
C ASP A 493 43.78 29.00 26.82
N ALA A 494 42.60 28.86 27.43
CA ALA A 494 41.46 28.14 26.88
C ALA A 494 40.14 28.61 27.51
N ILE A 495 39.02 28.24 26.90
CA ILE A 495 37.67 28.39 27.46
C ILE A 495 37.02 27.03 27.58
N LEU A 496 36.15 26.88 28.58
CA LEU A 496 35.36 25.68 28.79
C LEU A 496 33.89 25.94 28.46
N LEU A 497 33.36 25.22 27.48
CA LEU A 497 31.96 25.28 27.09
C LEU A 497 31.16 24.14 27.72
N SER A 498 29.88 24.40 28.01
CA SER A 498 29.03 23.51 28.77
C SER A 498 28.51 22.33 27.95
N GLY A 499 28.52 22.47 26.63
CA GLY A 499 28.25 21.43 25.67
C GLY A 499 28.71 21.84 24.26
N ILE A 500 28.63 20.91 23.34
CA ILE A 500 28.88 21.13 21.92
C ILE A 500 27.79 22.02 21.30
N SER A 501 26.59 22.04 21.88
CA SER A 501 25.57 23.04 21.58
C SER A 501 26.11 24.47 21.57
N ASP A 502 26.95 24.82 22.54
CA ASP A 502 27.52 26.16 22.65
C ASP A 502 28.49 26.46 21.50
N VAL A 503 29.18 25.43 20.98
CA VAL A 503 30.05 25.56 19.78
C VAL A 503 29.23 25.99 18.55
N PHE A 504 27.98 25.55 18.42
CA PHE A 504 27.11 26.00 17.34
C PHE A 504 26.75 27.48 17.44
N ALA A 505 26.52 27.99 18.65
CA ALA A 505 26.31 29.42 18.84
C ALA A 505 27.53 30.20 18.33
N LEU A 506 28.75 29.71 18.62
CA LEU A 506 29.99 30.33 18.15
C LEU A 506 30.17 30.26 16.63
N ARG A 507 29.67 29.21 15.97
CA ARG A 507 29.65 29.13 14.49
C ARG A 507 28.81 30.24 13.87
N SER A 508 27.65 30.54 14.45
CA SER A 508 26.76 31.58 13.94
C SER A 508 27.37 32.98 13.99
N GLU A 509 28.36 33.17 14.86
CA GLU A 509 29.13 34.42 15.01
C GLU A 509 30.36 34.51 14.08
N GLY A 510 30.65 33.48 13.26
CA GLY A 510 31.71 33.50 12.25
C GLY A 510 33.15 33.41 12.78
N ILE A 511 33.32 33.17 14.08
CA ILE A 511 34.62 33.18 14.79
C ILE A 511 35.34 31.83 14.80
N MET A 512 34.71 30.77 14.31
CA MET A 512 35.27 29.41 14.34
C MET A 512 36.52 29.21 13.47
N SER A 513 36.78 30.11 12.52
CA SER A 513 38.03 30.12 11.75
C SER A 513 39.27 30.43 12.60
N GLN A 514 39.08 31.05 13.77
CA GLN A 514 40.13 31.47 14.70
C GLN A 514 40.26 30.54 15.91
N LEU A 515 39.35 29.56 16.04
CA LEU A 515 39.26 28.67 17.19
C LEU A 515 39.55 27.21 16.79
N GLU A 516 39.92 26.43 17.79
CA GLU A 516 40.21 24.99 17.70
C GLU A 516 39.63 24.30 18.94
N ILE A 517 38.99 23.15 18.75
CA ILE A 517 38.38 22.36 19.83
C ILE A 517 39.39 21.28 20.24
N LEU A 518 39.80 21.27 21.51
CA LEU A 518 40.67 20.25 22.05
C LEU A 518 39.82 19.05 22.50
N GLY A 519 40.08 17.89 21.88
CA GLY A 519 39.26 16.67 21.98
C GLY A 519 39.33 15.90 23.30
N ALA A 520 39.19 16.56 24.45
CA ALA A 520 38.85 15.84 25.69
C ALA A 520 37.37 16.00 25.99
N SER A 521 36.62 14.95 25.65
CA SER A 521 35.21 14.81 25.93
C SER A 521 35.04 14.44 27.41
N VAL A 522 35.03 15.44 28.29
CA VAL A 522 34.86 15.21 29.74
C VAL A 522 33.44 15.57 30.13
N GLY A 523 32.81 14.74 30.98
CA GLY A 523 31.40 14.89 31.33
C GLY A 523 30.48 14.46 30.19
N LYS A 524 30.00 13.21 30.24
CA LYS A 524 28.99 12.71 29.29
C LYS A 524 27.63 13.28 29.64
N ILE A 525 27.00 13.93 28.68
CA ILE A 525 25.70 14.59 28.85
C ILE A 525 24.70 13.89 27.91
N PRO A 526 24.10 12.76 28.34
CA PRO A 526 23.14 12.04 27.51
C PRO A 526 21.83 12.82 27.43
N MET A 527 21.51 13.31 26.24
CA MET A 527 20.28 14.05 25.96
C MET A 527 19.23 13.09 25.38
N MET A 528 18.06 13.06 26.03
CA MET A 528 16.99 12.10 25.76
C MET A 528 15.69 12.83 25.42
N LEU A 529 14.71 12.08 24.91
CA LEU A 529 13.31 12.49 24.95
C LEU A 529 12.69 12.04 26.28
N ALA A 530 11.90 12.91 26.91
CA ALA A 530 11.10 12.55 28.06
C ALA A 530 9.63 12.36 27.63
N PHE A 531 9.02 11.24 28.03
CA PHE A 531 7.66 10.87 27.65
C PHE A 531 6.74 10.90 28.87
N SER A 532 5.53 11.40 28.66
CA SER A 532 4.48 11.37 29.68
C SER A 532 4.03 9.93 29.96
N LYS A 533 4.07 9.53 31.24
CA LYS A 533 3.58 8.21 31.67
C LYS A 533 2.08 8.02 31.47
N SER A 534 1.30 9.10 31.40
CA SER A 534 -0.14 9.00 31.13
C SER A 534 -0.46 8.71 29.67
N ARG A 535 0.53 8.81 28.78
CA ARG A 535 0.37 8.67 27.34
C ARG A 535 1.18 7.52 26.75
N PHE A 536 2.39 7.30 27.25
CA PHE A 536 3.32 6.29 26.74
C PHE A 536 3.64 5.26 27.82
N SER A 537 3.45 4.00 27.48
CA SER A 537 3.85 2.85 28.30
C SER A 537 5.36 2.60 28.19
N GLU A 538 5.89 1.71 29.03
CA GLU A 538 7.28 1.25 28.92
C GLU A 538 7.54 0.55 27.58
N ASP A 539 6.55 -0.18 27.05
CA ASP A 539 6.70 -0.90 25.78
C ASP A 539 6.66 0.04 24.57
N ASP A 540 5.92 1.14 24.65
CA ASP A 540 5.96 2.20 23.63
C ASP A 540 7.36 2.82 23.54
N VAL A 541 7.99 3.07 24.69
CA VAL A 541 9.35 3.62 24.76
C VAL A 541 10.39 2.60 24.28
N LYS A 542 10.22 1.30 24.58
CA LYS A 542 11.07 0.25 23.98
C LYS A 542 10.95 0.22 22.47
N ARG A 543 9.73 0.32 21.93
CA ARG A 543 9.50 0.37 20.47
C ARG A 543 10.15 1.61 19.85
N PHE A 544 10.04 2.75 20.51
CA PHE A 544 10.74 3.97 20.12
C PHE A 544 12.26 3.73 20.07
N ASN A 545 12.85 3.13 21.10
CA ASN A 545 14.29 2.86 21.17
C ASN A 545 14.77 1.86 20.11
N GLN A 546 13.97 0.84 19.81
CA GLN A 546 14.27 -0.09 18.71
C GLN A 546 14.33 0.65 17.37
N LYS A 547 13.39 1.57 17.13
CA LYS A 547 13.34 2.38 15.92
C LYS A 547 14.47 3.40 15.83
N LEU A 548 14.81 4.04 16.94
CA LEU A 548 16.00 4.89 17.06
C LEU A 548 17.25 4.09 16.69
N SER A 549 17.42 2.88 17.24
CA SER A 549 18.56 2.00 16.94
C SER A 549 18.65 1.63 15.45
N GLN A 550 17.50 1.34 14.81
CA GLN A 550 17.44 1.08 13.36
C GLN A 550 17.86 2.31 12.54
N MET A 551 17.39 3.49 12.93
CA MET A 551 17.75 4.75 12.28
C MET A 551 19.26 5.01 12.35
N VAL A 552 19.89 4.73 13.49
CA VAL A 552 21.34 4.83 13.68
C VAL A 552 22.08 3.83 12.79
N ALA A 553 21.65 2.56 12.78
CA ALA A 553 22.26 1.51 11.95
C ALA A 553 22.17 1.81 10.45
N SER A 554 21.09 2.46 10.00
CA SER A 554 20.89 2.82 8.59
C SER A 554 21.70 4.02 8.10
N GLY A 555 22.35 4.77 8.99
CA GLY A 555 23.02 6.03 8.66
C GLY A 555 22.10 7.27 8.65
N SER A 556 20.77 7.09 8.69
CA SER A 556 19.79 8.18 8.68
C SER A 556 20.02 9.23 9.78
N TRP A 557 20.46 8.80 10.97
CA TRP A 557 20.80 9.73 12.06
C TRP A 557 21.95 10.68 11.67
N ARG A 558 22.98 10.17 10.99
CA ARG A 558 24.13 10.97 10.53
C ARG A 558 23.69 11.96 9.45
N GLU A 559 22.83 11.53 8.52
CA GLU A 559 22.29 12.43 7.49
C GLU A 559 21.50 13.60 8.11
N ILE A 560 20.70 13.35 9.16
CA ILE A 560 19.99 14.42 9.87
C ILE A 560 20.97 15.43 10.45
N MET A 561 22.04 14.95 11.09
CA MET A 561 23.09 15.82 11.63
C MET A 561 23.76 16.66 10.54
N GLU A 562 24.15 16.05 9.43
CA GLU A 562 24.76 16.75 8.29
C GLU A 562 23.84 17.83 7.72
N ARG A 563 22.56 17.52 7.49
CA ARG A 563 21.57 18.48 6.99
C ARG A 563 21.32 19.65 7.94
N ASN A 564 21.47 19.43 9.25
CA ASN A 564 21.37 20.48 10.26
C ASN A 564 22.71 21.23 10.49
N GLY A 565 23.68 21.08 9.59
CA GLY A 565 24.97 21.77 9.65
C GLY A 565 25.93 21.23 10.71
N MET A 566 25.70 19.99 11.16
CA MET A 566 26.46 19.33 12.23
C MET A 566 27.44 18.26 11.72
N GLY A 567 27.67 18.18 10.40
CA GLY A 567 28.54 17.17 9.76
C GLY A 567 29.98 17.22 10.26
N ASP A 568 30.66 18.37 10.14
CA ASP A 568 32.07 18.51 10.56
C ASP A 568 32.29 18.23 12.05
N LEU A 569 31.23 18.39 12.86
CA LEU A 569 31.28 18.13 14.29
C LEU A 569 31.38 16.62 14.59
N ILE A 570 30.68 15.79 13.80
CA ILE A 570 30.79 14.33 13.87
C ILE A 570 32.22 13.90 13.53
N GLU A 571 32.86 14.57 12.57
CA GLU A 571 34.24 14.31 12.19
C GLU A 571 35.24 14.75 13.27
N ALA A 572 35.04 15.96 13.83
CA ALA A 572 35.89 16.52 14.86
C ALA A 572 35.77 15.81 16.21
N LEU A 573 34.60 15.23 16.52
CA LEU A 573 34.30 14.57 17.79
C LEU A 573 33.61 13.22 17.54
N PRO A 574 34.37 12.15 17.19
CA PRO A 574 33.82 10.83 16.90
C PRO A 574 33.07 10.17 18.06
N ALA A 575 33.22 10.70 19.28
CA ALA A 575 32.50 10.27 20.49
C ALA A 575 31.02 10.71 20.50
N ILE A 576 30.63 11.66 19.64
CA ILE A 576 29.25 12.09 19.43
C ILE A 576 28.48 10.96 18.76
N LYS A 577 27.70 10.26 19.57
CA LYS A 577 26.80 9.21 19.13
C LYS A 577 25.54 9.24 20.00
N PRO A 578 24.43 8.67 19.51
CA PRO A 578 23.29 8.24 20.32
C PRO A 578 23.74 7.41 21.52
#